data_AF-A0A245ZUZ4-F1
#
_entry.id   AF-A0A245ZUZ4-F1
#
_cell.length_a   1.000
_cell.length_b   1.000
_cell.length_c   1.000
_cell.angle_alpha   90.00
_cell.angle_beta   90.00
_cell.angle_gamma   90.00
#
_symmetry.space_group_name_H-M   'P 1'
#
loop_
_entity.id
_entity.type
_entity.pdbx_description
1 polymer ?
#
loop_
_entity_poly.entity_id
_entity_poly.type
_entity_poly.pdbx_seq_one_letter_code
_entity_poly.pdbx_strand_id
1 'polypeptide(L)'
;MRRMPMIIAVATLTAAFPVLIAPAAAAPAVQAFDQAAFDAAQKAGRPILIWVHAPWCPVCRQQQKTIERLTAEPAMRAMQVFRIDYDTQKLLWRRFGATQQSTLIAFRGRRETGRIAHETDDTKVNAVIRGAIA
;
A
#
# COMPACT_ATOMS: atom_id res chain seq x y z
N MET A 1 -70.15 25.15 31.18
CA MET A 1 -69.32 24.17 30.43
C MET A 1 -68.32 24.96 29.59
N ARG A 2 -67.03 24.91 29.94
CA ARG A 2 -65.94 25.74 29.36
C ARG A 2 -65.53 25.20 27.98
N ARG A 3 -65.41 26.08 26.98
CA ARG A 3 -64.81 25.79 25.67
C ARG A 3 -63.28 25.95 25.77
N MET A 4 -62.51 24.98 25.29
CA MET A 4 -61.04 24.97 25.36
C MET A 4 -60.46 25.15 23.95
N PRO A 5 -59.46 26.04 23.75
CA PRO A 5 -58.88 26.28 22.43
C PRO A 5 -57.74 25.29 22.14
N MET A 6 -57.71 24.79 20.91
CA MET A 6 -56.69 23.87 20.39
C MET A 6 -55.55 24.68 19.78
N ILE A 7 -54.38 24.66 20.43
CA ILE A 7 -53.16 25.31 19.96
C ILE A 7 -52.44 24.31 19.04
N ILE A 8 -52.28 24.67 17.76
CA ILE A 8 -51.53 23.89 16.77
C ILE A 8 -50.05 24.29 16.88
N ALA A 9 -49.21 23.38 17.35
CA ALA A 9 -47.76 23.57 17.40
C ALA A 9 -47.15 23.23 16.03
N VAL A 10 -46.50 24.22 15.40
CA VAL A 10 -45.75 24.05 14.15
C VAL A 10 -44.35 23.54 14.49
N ALA A 11 -44.07 22.28 14.15
CA ALA A 11 -42.75 21.67 14.32
C ALA A 11 -41.84 22.05 13.14
N THR A 12 -40.77 22.80 13.41
CA THR A 12 -39.72 23.13 12.44
C THR A 12 -38.78 21.94 12.26
N LEU A 13 -38.77 21.35 11.06
CA LEU A 13 -37.93 20.21 10.71
C LEU A 13 -36.54 20.71 10.26
N THR A 14 -35.52 20.59 11.10
CA THR A 14 -34.13 20.85 10.73
C THR A 14 -33.55 19.62 10.01
N ALA A 15 -33.33 19.73 8.71
CA ALA A 15 -32.71 18.68 7.91
C ALA A 15 -31.19 18.61 8.20
N ALA A 16 -30.74 17.56 8.88
CA ALA A 16 -29.33 17.28 9.09
C ALA A 16 -28.73 16.62 7.84
N PHE A 17 -27.83 17.32 7.15
CA PHE A 17 -27.01 16.74 6.08
C PHE A 17 -25.89 15.89 6.69
N PRO A 18 -25.76 14.60 6.36
CA PRO A 18 -24.66 13.78 6.85
C PRO A 18 -23.37 14.18 6.12
N VAL A 19 -22.39 14.66 6.87
CA VAL A 19 -21.03 14.87 6.37
C VAL A 19 -20.39 13.49 6.18
N LEU A 20 -20.19 13.08 4.93
CA LEU A 20 -19.42 11.89 4.58
C LEU A 20 -17.94 12.18 4.84
N ILE A 21 -17.41 11.67 5.95
CA ILE A 21 -15.98 11.70 6.24
C ILE A 21 -15.32 10.64 5.36
N ALA A 22 -14.60 11.07 4.32
CA ALA A 22 -13.76 10.17 3.53
C ALA A 22 -12.55 9.71 4.37
N PRO A 23 -12.17 8.42 4.35
CA PRO A 23 -11.02 7.94 5.08
C PRO A 23 -9.75 8.58 4.51
N ALA A 24 -8.92 9.15 5.39
CA ALA A 24 -7.59 9.60 5.02
C ALA A 24 -6.79 8.39 4.52
N ALA A 25 -6.32 8.43 3.26
CA ALA A 25 -5.45 7.42 2.72
C ALA A 25 -4.14 7.41 3.51
N ALA A 26 -3.98 6.44 4.42
CA ALA A 26 -2.74 6.19 5.12
C ALA A 26 -1.62 5.94 4.10
N ALA A 27 -0.41 6.44 4.38
CA ALA A 27 0.77 6.11 3.59
C ALA A 27 0.89 4.58 3.46
N PRO A 28 1.40 4.06 2.35
CA PRO A 28 1.41 2.63 2.13
C PRO A 28 2.36 1.96 3.12
N ALA A 29 1.77 1.39 4.17
CA ALA A 29 2.46 0.56 5.12
C ALA A 29 3.00 -0.67 4.38
N VAL A 30 4.24 -1.05 4.68
CA VAL A 30 4.78 -2.35 4.28
C VAL A 30 3.90 -3.42 4.92
N GLN A 31 3.18 -4.17 4.09
CA GLN A 31 2.23 -5.19 4.53
C GLN A 31 2.76 -6.59 4.22
N ALA A 32 2.34 -7.61 4.96
CA ALA A 32 2.62 -8.99 4.58
C ALA A 32 1.98 -9.29 3.21
N PHE A 33 2.60 -10.15 2.42
CA PHE A 33 2.01 -10.57 1.16
C PHE A 33 0.64 -11.23 1.38
N ASP A 34 -0.37 -10.69 0.71
CA ASP A 34 -1.70 -11.26 0.60
C ASP A 34 -2.07 -11.34 -0.89
N GLN A 35 -2.53 -12.52 -1.33
CA GLN A 35 -2.80 -12.76 -2.74
C GLN A 35 -3.96 -11.92 -3.25
N ALA A 36 -5.03 -11.77 -2.47
CA ALA A 36 -6.21 -11.03 -2.89
C ALA A 36 -5.91 -9.53 -3.02
N ALA A 37 -5.17 -8.96 -2.07
CA ALA A 37 -4.71 -7.57 -2.12
C ALA A 37 -3.75 -7.32 -3.28
N PHE A 38 -2.82 -8.24 -3.54
CA PHE A 38 -1.92 -8.17 -4.70
C PHE A 38 -2.72 -8.18 -6.01
N ASP A 39 -3.64 -9.13 -6.19
CA ASP A 39 -4.47 -9.25 -7.39
C ASP A 39 -5.37 -8.02 -7.58
N ALA A 40 -5.92 -7.47 -6.50
CA ALA A 40 -6.72 -6.25 -6.54
C ALA A 40 -5.87 -5.04 -6.96
N ALA A 41 -4.66 -4.90 -6.42
CA ALA A 41 -3.72 -3.84 -6.81
C ALA A 41 -3.32 -3.97 -8.29
N GLN A 42 -3.08 -5.20 -8.77
CA GLN A 42 -2.77 -5.45 -10.18
C GLN A 42 -3.93 -5.04 -11.09
N LYS A 43 -5.16 -5.45 -10.75
CA LYS A 43 -6.38 -5.10 -11.51
C LYS A 43 -6.63 -3.59 -11.54
N ALA A 44 -6.34 -2.90 -10.44
CA ALA A 44 -6.46 -1.45 -10.33
C ALA A 44 -5.29 -0.67 -10.97
N GLY A 45 -4.30 -1.35 -11.59
CA GLY A 45 -3.16 -0.69 -12.23
C GLY A 45 -2.24 0.05 -11.26
N ARG A 46 -2.26 -0.32 -9.97
CA ARG A 46 -1.49 0.37 -8.94
C ARG A 46 0.02 0.09 -9.09
N PRO A 47 0.87 1.01 -8.63
CA PRO A 47 2.29 0.73 -8.41
C PRO A 47 2.42 -0.29 -7.27
N ILE A 48 3.22 -1.34 -7.46
CA ILE A 48 3.39 -2.42 -6.47
C ILE A 48 4.89 -2.70 -6.32
N LEU A 49 5.31 -3.00 -5.09
CA LEU A 49 6.64 -3.53 -4.80
C LEU A 49 6.51 -4.83 -4.01
N ILE A 50 7.11 -5.88 -4.54
CA ILE A 50 7.40 -7.09 -3.79
C ILE A 50 8.78 -6.93 -3.16
N TRP A 51 8.88 -7.19 -1.85
CA TRP A 51 10.12 -7.15 -1.09
C TRP A 51 10.34 -8.47 -0.34
N VAL A 52 11.30 -9.26 -0.81
CA VAL A 52 11.70 -10.49 -0.14
C VAL A 52 12.67 -10.13 0.98
N HIS A 53 12.27 -10.33 2.23
CA HIS A 53 12.91 -9.77 3.41
C HIS A 53 13.20 -10.83 4.47
N ALA A 54 14.30 -10.63 5.20
CA ALA A 54 14.56 -11.32 6.47
C ALA A 54 15.09 -10.30 7.51
N PRO A 55 14.77 -10.43 8.80
CA PRO A 55 15.18 -9.45 9.82
C PRO A 55 16.69 -9.40 10.06
N TRP A 56 17.38 -10.54 9.89
CA TRP A 56 18.83 -10.64 10.05
C TRP A 56 19.62 -10.03 8.87
N CYS A 57 18.95 -9.75 7.75
CA CYS A 57 19.56 -9.31 6.49
C CYS A 57 20.01 -7.83 6.54
N PRO A 58 21.33 -7.53 6.48
CA PRO A 58 21.84 -6.16 6.53
C PRO A 58 21.43 -5.34 5.29
N VAL A 59 21.42 -5.96 4.10
CA VAL A 59 20.97 -5.31 2.87
C VAL A 59 19.50 -4.89 2.97
N CYS A 60 18.68 -5.73 3.59
CA CYS A 60 17.26 -5.46 3.80
C CYS A 60 17.07 -4.24 4.71
N ARG A 61 17.84 -4.13 5.80
CA ARG A 61 17.81 -2.93 6.66
C ARG A 61 18.19 -1.65 5.91
N GLN A 62 19.11 -1.73 4.95
CA GLN A 62 19.47 -0.58 4.13
C GLN A 62 18.35 -0.23 3.13
N GLN A 63 17.77 -1.22 2.45
CA GLN A 63 16.64 -1.03 1.54
C GLN A 63 15.40 -0.45 2.25
N GLN A 64 15.15 -0.84 3.51
CA GLN A 64 14.02 -0.36 4.29
C GLN A 64 14.01 1.17 4.39
N LYS A 65 15.17 1.81 4.59
CA LYS A 65 15.28 3.28 4.65
C LYS A 65 14.81 3.94 3.35
N THR A 66 15.19 3.37 2.21
CA THR A 66 14.78 3.86 0.89
C THR A 66 13.29 3.63 0.65
N ILE A 67 12.77 2.46 1.01
CA ILE A 67 11.34 2.13 0.90
C ILE A 67 10.50 3.11 1.73
N GLU A 68 10.80 3.27 3.02
CA GLU A 68 10.08 4.18 3.93
C GLU A 68 10.11 5.63 3.42
N ARG A 69 11.28 6.11 3.02
CA ARG A 69 11.43 7.47 2.47
C ARG A 69 10.60 7.68 1.21
N LEU A 70 10.67 6.76 0.24
CA LEU A 70 9.97 6.90 -1.03
C LEU A 70 8.45 6.74 -0.88
N THR A 71 8.00 5.77 -0.07
CA THR A 71 6.57 5.54 0.18
C THR A 71 5.88 6.69 0.92
N ALA A 72 6.63 7.53 1.63
CA ALA A 72 6.11 8.76 2.23
C ALA A 72 5.87 9.89 1.21
N GLU A 73 6.42 9.81 0.00
CA GLU A 73 6.25 10.83 -1.03
C GLU A 73 4.80 10.87 -1.56
N PRO A 74 4.23 12.06 -1.85
CA PRO A 74 2.89 12.18 -2.43
C PRO A 74 2.68 11.36 -3.71
N ALA A 75 3.71 11.31 -4.57
CA ALA A 75 3.70 10.54 -5.82
C ALA A 75 3.57 9.02 -5.59
N MET A 76 3.92 8.54 -4.40
CA MET A 76 3.96 7.11 -4.06
C MET A 76 2.81 6.68 -3.14
N ARG A 77 1.89 7.59 -2.77
CA ARG A 77 0.76 7.26 -1.88
C ARG A 77 -0.10 6.09 -2.36
N ALA A 78 -0.21 5.92 -3.68
CA ALA A 78 -0.98 4.84 -4.28
C ALA A 78 -0.23 3.50 -4.32
N MET A 79 1.05 3.46 -3.97
CA MET A 79 1.89 2.27 -4.01
C MET A 79 1.41 1.20 -3.03
N GLN A 80 1.63 -0.08 -3.34
CA GLN A 80 1.42 -1.18 -2.41
C GLN A 80 2.74 -1.91 -2.22
N VAL A 81 3.24 -1.96 -0.99
CA VAL A 81 4.49 -2.67 -0.67
C VAL A 81 4.17 -3.97 0.06
N PHE A 82 4.39 -5.11 -0.59
CA PHE A 82 4.20 -6.43 -0.03
C PHE A 82 5.53 -7.06 0.36
N ARG A 83 5.65 -7.41 1.64
CA ARG A 83 6.77 -8.14 2.20
C ARG A 83 6.51 -9.64 2.11
N ILE A 84 7.47 -10.37 1.57
CA ILE A 84 7.53 -11.84 1.61
C ILE A 84 8.68 -12.23 2.53
N ASP A 85 8.42 -13.08 3.51
CA ASP A 85 9.45 -13.58 4.41
C ASP A 85 10.33 -14.62 3.72
N TYR A 86 11.64 -14.37 3.70
CA TYR A 86 12.59 -15.23 2.99
C TYR A 86 12.72 -16.62 3.63
N ASP A 87 12.69 -16.69 4.96
CA ASP A 87 12.98 -17.93 5.69
C ASP A 87 11.78 -18.89 5.67
N THR A 88 10.57 -18.34 5.81
CA THR A 88 9.33 -19.11 6.01
C THR A 88 8.47 -19.23 4.75
N GLN A 89 8.53 -18.29 3.81
CA GLN A 89 7.64 -18.27 2.64
C GLN A 89 8.35 -18.67 1.33
N LYS A 90 9.15 -19.75 1.39
CA LYS A 90 9.99 -20.23 0.27
C LYS A 90 9.26 -20.43 -1.05
N LEU A 91 8.12 -21.10 -1.01
CA LEU A 91 7.33 -21.34 -2.22
C LEU A 91 6.84 -20.03 -2.84
N LEU A 92 6.49 -19.05 -2.00
CA LEU A 92 5.92 -17.78 -2.45
C LEU A 92 6.99 -16.92 -3.14
N TRP A 93 8.16 -16.69 -2.54
CA TRP A 93 9.19 -15.89 -3.21
C TRP A 93 9.76 -16.59 -4.46
N ARG A 94 9.77 -17.94 -4.50
CA ARG A 94 10.11 -18.70 -5.71
C ARG A 94 9.11 -18.48 -6.85
N ARG A 95 7.81 -18.36 -6.55
CA ARG A 95 6.79 -18.02 -7.58
C ARG A 95 7.05 -16.66 -8.23
N PHE A 96 7.66 -15.73 -7.51
CA PHE A 96 8.09 -14.44 -8.05
C PHE A 96 9.48 -14.48 -8.72
N GLY A 97 10.09 -15.66 -8.86
CA GLY A 97 11.42 -15.81 -9.44
C GLY A 97 12.52 -15.12 -8.62
N ALA A 98 12.30 -14.90 -7.32
CA ALA A 98 13.36 -14.50 -6.41
C ALA A 98 14.21 -15.71 -6.04
N THR A 99 15.49 -15.50 -5.72
CA THR A 99 16.41 -16.57 -5.34
C THR A 99 17.13 -16.31 -4.02
N GLN A 100 17.00 -15.10 -3.47
CA GLN A 100 17.65 -14.65 -2.24
C GLN A 100 16.83 -13.56 -1.54
N GLN A 101 17.12 -13.32 -0.26
CA GLN A 101 16.66 -12.16 0.48
C GLN A 101 17.09 -10.85 -0.20
N SER A 102 16.51 -9.72 0.21
CA SER A 102 16.70 -8.39 -0.38
C SER A 102 16.37 -8.27 -1.87
N THR A 103 15.57 -9.20 -2.39
CA THR A 103 15.01 -9.08 -3.74
C THR A 103 13.87 -8.06 -3.72
N LEU A 104 13.95 -7.06 -4.59
CA LEU A 104 12.92 -6.07 -4.86
C LEU A 104 12.40 -6.26 -6.29
N ILE A 105 11.09 -6.30 -6.45
CA ILE A 105 10.44 -6.42 -7.77
C ILE A 105 9.33 -5.39 -7.85
N ALA A 106 9.46 -4.45 -8.78
CA ALA A 106 8.50 -3.38 -9.01
C ALA A 106 7.53 -3.78 -10.12
N PHE A 107 6.25 -3.44 -9.94
CA PHE A 107 5.21 -3.64 -10.94
C PHE A 107 4.37 -2.38 -11.12
N ARG A 108 3.83 -2.23 -12.33
CA ARG A 108 2.68 -1.37 -12.62
C ARG A 108 1.52 -2.23 -13.13
N GLY A 109 0.51 -2.41 -12.28
CA GLY A 109 -0.51 -3.42 -12.53
C GLY A 109 0.12 -4.81 -12.64
N ARG A 110 -0.05 -5.48 -13.78
CA ARG A 110 0.53 -6.81 -14.05
C ARG A 110 1.94 -6.77 -14.65
N ARG A 111 2.41 -5.61 -15.10
CA ARG A 111 3.71 -5.48 -15.78
C ARG A 111 4.82 -5.32 -14.76
N GLU A 112 5.80 -6.21 -14.77
CA GLU A 112 7.06 -6.00 -14.05
C GLU A 112 7.82 -4.84 -14.71
N THR A 113 8.22 -3.86 -13.92
CA THR A 113 8.90 -2.63 -14.39
C THR A 113 10.38 -2.62 -14.05
N GLY A 114 10.82 -3.47 -13.13
CA GLY A 114 12.23 -3.63 -12.78
C GLY A 114 12.41 -4.53 -11.57
N ARG A 115 13.62 -5.10 -11.43
CA ARG A 115 14.00 -5.93 -10.30
C ARG A 115 15.48 -5.77 -9.96
N ILE A 116 15.81 -5.96 -8.68
CA ILE A 116 17.17 -6.05 -8.15
C ILE A 116 17.20 -7.06 -7.01
N ALA A 117 18.37 -7.62 -6.75
CA ALA A 117 18.63 -8.48 -5.60
C ALA A 117 20.01 -8.16 -5.03
N HIS A 118 20.16 -8.27 -3.71
CA HIS A 118 21.43 -7.99 -3.01
C HIS A 118 22.04 -6.60 -3.35
N GLU A 119 21.19 -5.58 -3.38
CA GLU A 119 21.62 -4.22 -3.75
C GLU A 119 21.45 -3.25 -2.58
N THR A 120 22.50 -2.49 -2.30
CA THR A 120 22.59 -1.49 -1.22
C THR A 120 22.70 -0.06 -1.73
N ASP A 121 23.04 0.13 -3.01
CA ASP A 121 23.13 1.45 -3.62
C ASP A 121 21.73 2.09 -3.69
N ASP A 122 21.56 3.24 -3.00
CA ASP A 122 20.26 3.92 -2.91
C ASP A 122 19.76 4.39 -4.29
N THR A 123 20.65 4.76 -5.21
CA THR A 123 20.28 5.22 -6.56
C THR A 123 19.61 4.09 -7.33
N LYS A 124 20.20 2.88 -7.28
CA LYS A 124 19.64 1.70 -7.96
C LYS A 124 18.34 1.22 -7.32
N VAL A 125 18.28 1.18 -5.99
CA VAL A 125 17.07 0.81 -5.25
C VAL A 125 15.93 1.79 -5.57
N ASN A 126 16.22 3.09 -5.55
CA ASN A 126 15.27 4.15 -5.88
C ASN A 126 14.78 4.03 -7.33
N ALA A 127 15.68 3.79 -8.29
CA ALA A 127 15.31 3.62 -9.70
C ALA A 127 14.30 2.47 -9.90
N VAL A 128 14.51 1.31 -9.25
CA VAL A 128 13.55 0.18 -9.33
C VAL A 128 12.21 0.56 -8.73
N ILE A 129 12.20 1.17 -7.55
CA ILE A 129 10.96 1.55 -6.85
C ILE A 129 10.16 2.57 -7.67
N ARG A 130 10.82 3.59 -8.24
CA ARG A 130 10.17 4.58 -9.11
C ARG A 130 9.72 4.02 -10.44
N GLY A 131 10.32 2.94 -10.93
CA GLY A 131 9.85 2.23 -12.12
C GLY A 131 8.39 1.80 -12.03
N ALA A 132 7.84 1.58 -10.82
CA ALA A 132 6.44 1.21 -10.62
C ALA A 132 5.43 2.31 -11.00
N ILE A 133 5.85 3.58 -10.98
CA ILE A 133 5.00 4.74 -11.32
C ILE A 133 5.27 5.31 -12.72
N ALA A 134 6.29 4.81 -13.40
CA ALA A 134 6.64 5.19 -14.77
C ALA A 134 5.63 4.63 -15.79
#